data_AF-A0A938KA22-F1
#
_entry.id   AF-A0A938KA22-F1
#
_cell.length_a   1.000
_cell.length_b   1.000
_cell.length_c   1.000
_cell.angle_alpha   90.00
_cell.angle_beta   90.00
_cell.angle_gamma   90.00
#
_symmetry.space_group_name_H-M   'P 1'
#
loop_
_entity.id
_entity.type
_entity.pdbx_description
1 polymer ?
#
loop_
_entity_poly.entity_id
_entity_poly.type
_entity_poly.pdbx_seq_one_letter_code
_entity_poly.pdbx_strand_id
1 'polypeptide(L)'
;ISKETMAYLATRPNRFVYVHTPKHGSWLNLVETLFGKMARTFLRGMRVASWQEMKERILRGVAEINQAPVVHRWSNFTALETLP
;
A
#
# COMPACT_ATOMS: atom_id res chain seq x y z
N ILE A 1 -16.82 4.28 -6.58
CA ILE A 1 -16.90 3.71 -5.21
C ILE A 1 -18.34 3.28 -4.93
N SER A 2 -18.55 2.23 -4.12
CA SER A 2 -19.91 1.78 -3.77
C SER A 2 -20.64 2.78 -2.87
N LYS A 3 -21.98 2.76 -2.89
CA LYS A 3 -22.79 3.65 -2.04
C LYS A 3 -22.53 3.41 -0.55
N GLU A 4 -22.34 2.15 -0.17
CA GLU A 4 -22.05 1.71 1.20
C GLU A 4 -20.72 2.28 1.71
N THR A 5 -19.70 2.29 0.85
CA THR A 5 -18.39 2.85 1.19
C THR A 5 -18.48 4.36 1.39
N MET A 6 -19.17 5.09 0.50
CA MET A 6 -19.38 6.53 0.66
C MET A 6 -20.16 6.85 1.94
N ALA A 7 -21.20 6.07 2.25
CA ALA A 7 -21.97 6.22 3.48
C ALA A 7 -21.10 6.03 4.73
N TYR A 8 -20.23 5.02 4.74
CA TYR A 8 -19.28 4.78 5.84
C TYR A 8 -18.24 5.92 5.96
N LEU A 9 -17.73 6.45 4.86
CA LEU A 9 -16.77 7.56 4.90
C LEU A 9 -17.42 8.84 5.42
N ALA A 10 -18.68 9.09 5.08
CA ALA A 10 -19.45 10.24 5.55
C ALA A 10 -19.66 10.25 7.07
N THR A 11 -19.63 9.10 7.75
CA THR A 11 -19.72 9.06 9.23
C THR A 11 -18.48 9.58 9.94
N ARG A 12 -17.40 9.90 9.21
CA ARG A 12 -16.09 10.30 9.75
C ARG A 12 -15.62 11.61 9.09
N PRO A 13 -16.26 12.74 9.42
CA PRO A 13 -15.91 14.03 8.83
C PRO A 13 -14.44 14.38 9.13
N ASN A 14 -13.77 15.03 8.17
CA ASN A 14 -12.38 15.50 8.27
C ASN A 14 -11.32 14.40 8.51
N ARG A 15 -11.68 13.11 8.42
CA ARG A 15 -10.73 12.00 8.62
C ARG A 15 -10.17 11.45 7.32
N PHE A 16 -10.94 11.48 6.24
CA PHE A 16 -10.57 10.87 4.97
C PHE A 16 -10.74 11.87 3.82
N VAL A 17 -9.74 11.89 2.94
CA VAL A 17 -9.84 12.53 1.63
C VAL A 17 -9.78 11.40 0.61
N TYR A 18 -10.82 11.29 -0.21
CA TYR A 18 -10.82 10.33 -1.30
C TYR A 18 -10.11 10.93 -2.52
N VAL A 19 -9.10 10.23 -3.02
CA VAL A 19 -8.35 10.62 -4.21
C VAL A 19 -8.38 9.46 -5.20
N HIS A 20 -8.82 9.73 -6.42
CA HIS A 20 -8.67 8.78 -7.52
C HIS A 20 -7.25 8.84 -8.05
N THR A 21 -6.56 7.70 -8.06
CA THR A 21 -5.31 7.57 -8.81
C THR A 21 -5.62 7.55 -10.31
N PRO A 22 -4.76 8.14 -11.16
CA PRO A 22 -4.91 8.05 -12.61
C PRO A 22 -4.95 6.58 -13.07
N LYS A 23 -5.67 6.29 -14.16
CA LYS A 23 -5.88 4.92 -14.67
C LYS A 23 -4.58 4.12 -14.90
N HIS A 24 -3.49 4.81 -15.25
CA HIS A 24 -2.17 4.22 -15.47
C HIS A 24 -1.13 4.67 -14.42
N GLY A 25 -1.59 5.24 -13.29
CA GLY A 25 -0.77 5.77 -12.21
C GLY A 25 -0.57 4.79 -11.06
N SER A 26 -0.52 3.48 -11.33
CA SER A 26 -0.28 2.46 -10.30
C SER A 26 1.01 2.69 -9.51
N TRP A 27 2.02 3.30 -10.15
CA TRP A 27 3.25 3.69 -9.49
C TRP A 27 3.01 4.63 -8.31
N LEU A 28 2.03 5.55 -8.38
CA LEU A 28 1.67 6.45 -7.27
C LEU A 28 1.04 5.73 -6.06
N ASN A 29 0.65 4.46 -6.21
CA ASN A 29 0.04 3.69 -5.14
C ASN A 29 1.12 3.07 -4.23
N LEU A 30 1.36 3.69 -3.07
CA LEU A 30 2.33 3.20 -2.08
C LEU A 30 2.05 1.77 -1.61
N VAL A 31 0.77 1.38 -1.53
CA VAL A 31 0.36 0.03 -1.11
C VAL A 31 0.82 -1.01 -2.12
N GLU A 32 0.72 -0.73 -3.42
CA GLU A 32 1.20 -1.62 -4.47
C GLU A 32 2.72 -1.78 -4.42
N THR A 33 3.44 -0.69 -4.16
CA THR A 33 4.90 -0.74 -3.97
C THR A 33 5.29 -1.61 -2.76
N LEU A 34 4.56 -1.47 -1.65
CA LEU A 34 4.78 -2.29 -0.45
C LEU A 34 4.56 -3.78 -0.76
N PHE A 35 3.44 -4.12 -1.41
CA PHE A 35 3.18 -5.50 -1.80
C PHE A 35 4.22 -6.04 -2.78
N GLY A 36 4.71 -5.22 -3.72
CA GLY A 36 5.82 -5.60 -4.58
C GLY A 36 7.11 -5.94 -3.81
N LYS A 37 7.42 -5.19 -2.74
CA LYS A 37 8.56 -5.51 -1.85
C LYS A 37 8.32 -6.80 -1.08
N MET A 38 7.14 -6.97 -0.46
CA MET A 38 6.78 -8.19 0.27
C MET A 38 6.83 -9.42 -0.64
N ALA A 39 6.33 -9.30 -1.88
CA ALA A 39 6.37 -10.32 -2.92
C ALA A 39 7.82 -10.78 -3.18
N ARG A 40 8.74 -9.84 -3.39
CA ARG A 40 10.14 -10.15 -3.71
C ARG A 40 10.99 -10.60 -2.54
N THR A 41 10.58 -10.33 -1.30
CA THR A 41 11.36 -10.63 -0.09
C THR A 41 10.94 -11.95 0.53
N PHE A 42 9.73 -12.02 1.09
CA PHE A 42 9.34 -13.15 1.93
C PHE A 42 8.08 -13.88 1.48
N LEU A 43 7.25 -13.31 0.58
CA LEU A 43 6.05 -14.00 0.09
C LEU A 43 6.35 -15.01 -1.03
N ARG A 44 7.23 -14.71 -2.00
CA ARG A 44 7.49 -15.60 -3.17
C ARG A 44 7.97 -17.00 -2.78
N GLY A 45 8.74 -17.11 -1.69
CA GLY A 45 9.26 -18.38 -1.17
C GLY A 45 8.43 -18.97 -0.03
N MET A 46 7.34 -18.32 0.38
CA MET A 46 6.62 -18.74 1.58
C MET A 46 5.95 -20.10 1.38
N ARG A 47 6.19 -21.00 2.33
CA ARG A 47 5.50 -22.29 2.50
C ARG A 47 5.01 -22.35 3.93
N VAL A 48 3.75 -22.72 4.10
CA VAL A 48 3.04 -22.75 5.40
C VAL A 48 2.12 -23.95 5.43
N ALA A 49 1.89 -24.50 6.61
CA ALA A 49 1.01 -25.64 6.85
C ALA A 49 -0.41 -25.21 7.25
N SER A 50 -0.64 -23.93 7.58
CA SER A 50 -1.96 -23.43 7.99
C SER A 50 -2.18 -21.95 7.70
N TRP A 51 -3.45 -21.54 7.70
CA TRP A 51 -3.85 -20.13 7.64
C TRP A 51 -3.34 -19.31 8.82
N GLN A 52 -3.29 -19.91 10.00
CA GLN A 52 -2.79 -19.27 11.21
C GLN A 52 -1.30 -18.93 11.06
N GLU A 53 -0.50 -19.89 10.58
CA GLU A 53 0.93 -19.70 10.33
C GLU A 53 1.15 -18.64 9.24
N MET A 54 0.36 -18.65 8.17
CA MET A 54 0.42 -17.63 7.12
C MET A 54 0.20 -16.23 7.69
N LYS A 55 -0.84 -16.05 8.50
CA LYS A 55 -1.16 -14.79 9.16
C LYS A 55 0.00 -14.34 10.06
N GLU A 56 0.54 -15.25 10.87
CA GLU A 56 1.64 -14.94 11.77
C GLU A 56 2.90 -14.48 11.01
N ARG A 57 3.29 -15.19 9.94
CA ARG A 57 4.46 -14.83 9.14
C ARG A 57 4.29 -13.50 8.41
N ILE A 58 3.10 -13.21 7.89
CA ILE A 58 2.80 -11.90 7.26
C ILE A 58 2.90 -10.79 8.30
N LEU A 59 2.28 -10.95 9.48
CA LEU A 59 2.32 -9.95 10.54
C LEU A 59 3.74 -9.72 11.05
N ARG A 60 4.56 -10.77 11.13
CA ARG A 60 5.97 -10.67 11.49
C ARG A 60 6.76 -9.84 10.46
N GLY A 61 6.60 -10.12 9.17
CA GLY A 61 7.24 -9.31 8.12
C GLY A 61 6.81 -7.84 8.15
N VAL A 62 5.53 -7.56 8.45
CA VAL A 62 5.06 -6.18 8.65
C VAL A 62 5.70 -5.54 9.89
N ALA A 63 5.80 -6.25 11.01
CA ALA A 63 6.46 -5.75 12.21
C ALA A 63 7.94 -5.42 11.96
N GLU A 64 8.66 -6.27 11.23
CA GLU A 64 10.05 -6.04 10.83
C GLU A 64 10.20 -4.79 9.94
N ILE A 65 9.30 -4.59 8.97
CA ILE A 65 9.28 -3.37 8.14
C ILE A 65 9.04 -2.12 9.00
N ASN A 66 8.17 -2.21 10.01
CA ASN A 66 7.84 -1.09 10.89
C ASN A 66 8.96 -0.74 11.89
N GLN A 67 9.86 -1.68 12.20
CA GLN A 67 11.04 -1.42 13.06
C GLN A 67 12.06 -0.49 12.38
N ALA A 68 12.18 -0.57 11.06
CA ALA A 68 13.10 0.25 10.27
C ALA A 68 12.40 0.82 9.02
N PRO A 69 11.45 1.76 9.19
CA PRO A 69 10.68 2.27 8.07
C PRO A 69 11.57 3.09 7.14
N VAL A 70 11.53 2.76 5.85
CA VAL A 70 12.21 3.54 4.82
C VAL A 70 11.21 4.52 4.20
N VAL A 71 11.53 5.81 4.26
CA VAL A 71 10.74 6.85 3.61
C VAL A 71 10.71 6.58 2.10
N HIS A 72 9.51 6.38 1.55
CA HIS A 72 9.33 6.22 0.12
C HIS A 72 9.66 7.54 -0.58
N ARG A 73 10.62 7.51 -1.51
CA ARG A 73 10.98 8.66 -2.35
C ARG A 73 10.60 8.36 -3.78
N TRP A 74 9.76 9.23 -4.32
CA TRP A 74 9.41 9.26 -5.73
C TRP A 74 10.57 9.86 -6.52
N SER A 75 11.01 9.19 -7.58
CA SER A 75 12.15 9.64 -8.40
C SER A 75 11.74 10.33 -9.71
N ASN A 76 10.44 10.31 -10.05
CA ASN A 76 9.95 10.71 -11.38
C ASN A 76 8.95 11.90 -11.31
N PHE A 77 9.13 12.82 -10.36
CA PHE A 77 8.34 14.06 -10.34
C PHE A 77 8.88 15.13 -11.29
N THR A 78 10.07 14.94 -11.86
CA THR A 78 10.66 15.88 -12.84
C THR A 78 9.73 16.14 -14.02
N ALA A 79 8.90 15.16 -14.41
CA ALA A 79 7.89 15.32 -15.47
C ALA A 79 6.70 16.23 -15.07
N LEU A 80 6.49 16.50 -13.78
CA LEU A 80 5.46 17.42 -13.28
C LEU A 80 5.99 18.85 -13.11
N GLU A 81 7.30 19.03 -13.00
CA GLU A 81 7.96 20.34 -12.85
C GLU A 81 8.11 21.08 -14.19
N THR A 82 7.88 20.41 -15.32
CA THR A 82 7.96 20.97 -16.67
C THR A 82 6.60 21.29 -17.30
N LEU A 83 5.49 21.15 -16.55
CA LEU A 83 4.18 21.60 -17.01
C LEU A 83 4.03 23.10 -16.70
N PRO A 84 3.65 23.94 -17.68
CA PRO A 84 3.48 25.38 -17.50
C PRO A 84 2.34 25.72 -16.52
#